data_AF-A0A4P5PB83-F1
#
_entry.id   AF-A0A4P5PB83-F1
#
_cell.length_a   1.000
_cell.length_b   1.000
_cell.length_c   1.000
_cell.angle_alpha   90.00
_cell.angle_beta   90.00
_cell.angle_gamma   90.00
#
_symmetry.space_group_name_H-M   'P 1'
#
loop_
_entity.id
_entity.type
_entity.pdbx_description
1 polymer ?
#
loop_
_entity_poly.entity_id
_entity_poly.type
_entity_poly.pdbx_seq_one_letter_code
_entity_poly.pdbx_strand_id
1 'polypeptide(L)'
;MINLADELIRWIQHSHLEAGRSPDELSRFDKLWLNLTQEIRRIESCEAPMDYEADFARMAQHSGTLYRVHQDFDLQEPFGVRETASYVSWTKQPRFHRFSWLENQKQVLLIKAHVTFPEFGIDLIGIKDWANKYDYPLSLGSHEIEQEVVYPLLFDTIIETKVIDL
;
A
#
# COMPACT_ATOMS: atom_id res chain seq x y z
N MET A 1 -18.88 11.90 7.54
CA MET A 1 -18.47 11.34 6.24
C MET A 1 -16.95 11.38 6.21
N ILE A 2 -16.28 10.24 6.11
CA ILE A 2 -14.81 10.19 6.01
C ILE A 2 -14.45 10.56 4.56
N ASN A 3 -13.56 11.52 4.38
CA ASN A 3 -13.06 11.89 3.07
C ASN A 3 -11.87 10.97 2.72
N LEU A 4 -12.05 10.08 1.74
CA LEU A 4 -11.01 9.13 1.32
C LEU A 4 -9.70 9.84 0.95
N ALA A 5 -9.78 10.98 0.25
CA ALA A 5 -8.59 11.74 -0.13
C ALA A 5 -7.78 12.18 1.11
N ASP A 6 -8.45 12.71 2.13
CA ASP A 6 -7.78 13.14 3.36
C ASP A 6 -7.13 11.96 4.10
N GLU A 7 -7.78 10.79 4.10
CA GLU A 7 -7.22 9.58 4.72
C GLU A 7 -6.02 9.04 3.95
N LEU A 8 -6.06 9.06 2.61
CA LEU A 8 -4.92 8.65 1.77
C LEU A 8 -3.71 9.55 2.03
N ILE A 9 -3.92 10.87 2.08
CA ILE A 9 -2.85 11.82 2.37
C ILE A 9 -2.28 11.59 3.77
N ARG A 10 -3.14 11.37 4.78
CA ARG A 10 -2.68 11.04 6.14
C ARG A 10 -1.90 9.73 6.20
N TRP A 11 -2.35 8.71 5.47
CA TRP A 11 -1.65 7.42 5.41
C TRP A 11 -0.23 7.59 4.85
N ILE A 12 -0.11 8.26 3.71
CA ILE A 12 1.16 8.43 2.99
C ILE A 12 2.13 9.35 3.76
N GLN A 13 1.63 10.46 4.32
CA GLN A 13 2.46 11.40 5.08
C GLN A 13 3.05 10.77 6.34
N HIS A 14 2.39 9.75 6.89
CA HIS A 14 2.84 9.12 8.12
C HIS A 14 4.20 8.45 7.99
N SER A 15 4.54 7.89 6.83
CA SER A 15 5.84 7.25 6.55
C SER A 15 7.05 8.19 6.78
N HIS A 16 6.79 9.48 6.99
CA HIS A 16 7.77 10.56 7.09
C HIS A 16 7.71 11.32 8.42
N LEU A 17 6.88 10.88 9.38
CA LEU A 17 6.84 11.45 10.72
C LEU A 17 7.75 10.64 11.65
N GLU A 18 8.60 11.30 12.43
CA GLU A 18 9.49 10.64 13.41
C GLU A 18 8.71 9.86 14.49
N ALA A 19 7.50 10.30 14.78
CA ALA A 19 6.56 9.58 15.62
C ALA A 19 5.74 8.63 14.75
N GLY A 20 5.98 7.32 14.89
CA GLY A 20 5.16 6.27 14.28
C GLY A 20 3.67 6.34 14.66
N ARG A 21 2.82 5.54 14.01
CA ARG A 21 1.36 5.62 14.13
C ARG A 21 0.95 5.25 15.55
N SER A 22 0.05 6.03 16.13
CA SER A 22 -0.59 5.63 17.38
C SER A 22 -1.43 4.36 17.17
N PRO A 23 -1.66 3.54 18.22
CA PRO A 23 -2.53 2.36 18.12
C PRO A 23 -3.93 2.66 17.56
N ASP A 24 -4.49 3.83 17.90
CA ASP A 24 -5.79 4.27 17.41
C ASP A 24 -5.77 4.57 15.91
N GLU A 25 -4.67 5.15 15.39
CA GLU A 25 -4.49 5.37 13.96
C GLU A 25 -4.31 4.06 13.20
N LEU A 26 -3.52 3.11 13.74
CA LEU A 26 -3.37 1.78 13.14
C LEU A 26 -4.74 1.08 13.01
N SER A 27 -5.52 1.07 14.09
CA SER A 27 -6.88 0.50 14.10
C SER A 27 -7.82 1.18 13.11
N ARG A 28 -7.72 2.51 12.98
CA ARG A 28 -8.50 3.29 12.01
C ARG A 28 -8.13 2.94 10.58
N PHE A 29 -6.84 2.85 10.26
CA PHE A 29 -6.37 2.50 8.92
C PHE A 29 -6.71 1.06 8.56
N ASP A 30 -6.54 0.10 9.48
CA ASP A 30 -6.95 -1.28 9.24
C ASP A 30 -8.44 -1.38 8.86
N LYS A 31 -9.31 -0.60 9.53
CA LYS A 31 -10.73 -0.51 9.16
C LYS A 31 -10.94 0.16 7.81
N LEU A 32 -10.21 1.22 7.49
CA LEU A 32 -10.29 1.90 6.19
C LEU A 32 -9.98 0.93 5.05
N TRP A 33 -8.85 0.21 5.14
CA TRP A 33 -8.40 -0.70 4.09
C TRP A 33 -9.30 -1.92 3.96
N LEU A 34 -9.78 -2.46 5.08
CA LEU A 34 -10.77 -3.52 5.07
C LEU A 34 -12.06 -3.09 4.37
N ASN A 35 -12.59 -1.90 4.69
CA ASN A 35 -13.81 -1.39 4.08
C ASN A 35 -13.63 -1.14 2.58
N LEU A 36 -12.50 -0.57 2.15
CA LEU A 36 -12.19 -0.37 0.72
C LEU A 36 -12.12 -1.71 -0.03
N THR A 37 -11.48 -2.71 0.56
CA THR A 37 -11.40 -4.06 0.00
C THR A 37 -12.80 -4.68 -0.16
N GLN A 38 -13.65 -4.55 0.85
CA GLN A 38 -15.03 -5.04 0.80
C GLN A 38 -15.87 -4.29 -0.24
N GLU A 39 -15.69 -2.99 -0.37
CA GLU A 39 -16.41 -2.16 -1.34
C GLU A 39 -16.02 -2.52 -2.78
N ILE A 40 -14.73 -2.74 -3.05
CA ILE A 40 -14.26 -3.21 -4.35
C ILE A 40 -14.91 -4.57 -4.67
N ARG A 41 -14.89 -5.53 -3.74
CA ARG A 41 -15.53 -6.84 -3.93
C ARG A 41 -17.06 -6.73 -4.14
N ARG A 42 -17.71 -5.77 -3.48
CA ARG A 42 -19.13 -5.45 -3.70
C ARG A 42 -19.38 -4.96 -5.12
N ILE A 43 -18.52 -4.07 -5.64
CA ILE A 43 -18.62 -3.56 -7.00
C ILE A 43 -18.40 -4.69 -8.02
N GLU A 44 -17.38 -5.53 -7.83
CA GLU A 44 -17.08 -6.65 -8.72
C GLU A 44 -18.18 -7.70 -8.79
N SER A 45 -18.94 -7.86 -7.70
CA SER A 45 -20.09 -8.78 -7.64
C SER A 45 -21.40 -8.15 -8.13
N CYS A 46 -21.40 -6.86 -8.46
CA CYS A 46 -22.55 -6.19 -9.05
C CYS A 46 -22.68 -6.60 -10.53
N GLU A 47 -23.88 -6.99 -10.97
CA GLU A 47 -24.12 -7.38 -12.36
C GLU A 47 -24.00 -6.19 -13.33
N ALA A 48 -24.35 -4.99 -12.86
CA ALA A 48 -24.34 -3.75 -13.65
C ALA A 48 -23.89 -2.56 -12.77
N PRO A 49 -22.61 -2.52 -12.35
CA PRO A 49 -22.07 -1.37 -11.62
C PRO A 49 -22.09 -0.12 -12.51
N MET A 50 -22.18 1.05 -11.89
CA MET A 50 -22.02 2.30 -12.65
C MET A 50 -20.59 2.38 -13.21
N ASP A 51 -20.40 3.01 -14.38
CA ASP A 51 -19.08 3.12 -15.02
C ASP A 51 -18.00 3.65 -14.08
N TYR A 52 -18.35 4.65 -13.24
CA TYR A 52 -17.42 5.21 -12.26
C TYR A 52 -17.01 4.20 -11.19
N GLU A 53 -17.92 3.33 -10.75
CA GLU A 53 -17.64 2.29 -9.76
C GLU A 53 -16.78 1.19 -10.38
N ALA A 54 -17.12 0.76 -11.60
CA ALA A 54 -16.37 -0.25 -12.34
C ALA A 54 -14.92 0.20 -12.58
N ASP A 55 -14.72 1.47 -12.97
CA ASP A 55 -13.39 2.03 -13.11
C ASP A 55 -12.66 2.19 -11.78
N PHE A 56 -13.36 2.55 -10.69
CA PHE A 56 -12.76 2.58 -9.36
C PHE A 56 -12.22 1.20 -8.98
N ALA A 57 -13.06 0.17 -9.04
CA ALA A 57 -12.67 -1.19 -8.70
C ALA A 57 -11.51 -1.68 -9.57
N ARG A 58 -11.54 -1.42 -10.88
CA ARG A 58 -10.46 -1.82 -11.79
C ARG A 58 -9.15 -1.10 -11.53
N MET A 59 -9.18 0.21 -11.26
CA MET A 59 -7.98 1.01 -11.08
C MET A 59 -7.39 0.86 -9.67
N ALA A 60 -8.22 0.75 -8.63
CA ALA A 60 -7.80 0.67 -7.24
C ALA A 60 -7.19 -0.70 -6.86
N GLN A 61 -7.23 -1.69 -7.74
CA GLN A 61 -6.71 -3.02 -7.49
C GLN A 61 -5.33 -3.23 -8.11
N HIS A 62 -4.45 -3.88 -7.36
CA HIS A 62 -3.20 -4.44 -7.87
C HIS A 62 -3.08 -5.91 -7.52
N SER A 63 -2.95 -6.74 -8.55
CA SER A 63 -2.44 -8.11 -8.44
C SER A 63 -1.13 -8.19 -9.21
N GLY A 64 -0.14 -8.87 -8.63
CA GLY A 64 1.18 -8.99 -9.20
C GLY A 64 2.26 -8.90 -8.13
N THR A 65 3.48 -8.59 -8.58
CA THR A 65 4.62 -8.51 -7.67
C THR A 65 4.53 -7.27 -6.80
N LEU A 66 4.85 -7.43 -5.52
CA LEU A 66 4.97 -6.38 -4.52
C LEU A 66 6.33 -6.47 -3.83
N TYR A 67 6.83 -5.33 -3.39
CA TYR A 67 8.06 -5.24 -2.61
C TYR A 67 7.86 -4.41 -1.36
N ARG A 68 8.53 -4.79 -0.28
CA ARG A 68 8.61 -4.04 0.98
C ARG A 68 10.07 -4.00 1.41
N VAL A 69 10.49 -2.87 1.97
CA VAL A 69 11.89 -2.61 2.30
C VAL A 69 12.01 -1.99 3.68
N HIS A 70 12.93 -2.50 4.50
CA HIS A 70 13.19 -2.04 5.86
C HIS A 70 14.67 -1.69 6.04
N GLN A 71 14.97 -0.49 6.55
CA GLN A 71 16.35 -0.09 6.89
C GLN A 71 16.74 -0.57 8.30
N ASP A 72 15.79 -0.49 9.24
CA ASP A 72 15.95 -0.99 10.59
C ASP A 72 15.18 -2.31 10.71
N PHE A 73 15.92 -3.42 10.70
CA PHE A 73 15.33 -4.75 10.77
C PHE A 73 16.08 -5.68 11.74
N ASP A 74 15.34 -6.60 12.34
CA ASP A 74 15.83 -7.73 13.13
C ASP A 74 15.38 -9.04 12.46
N LEU A 75 16.34 -9.85 12.01
CA LEU A 75 16.09 -11.13 11.35
C LEU A 75 15.42 -12.17 12.26
N GLN A 76 15.35 -11.93 13.57
CA GLN A 76 14.57 -12.76 14.49
C GLN A 76 13.06 -12.52 14.38
N GLU A 77 12.64 -11.37 13.85
CA GLU A 77 11.23 -11.06 13.61
C GLU A 77 10.77 -11.65 12.26
N PRO A 78 9.52 -12.17 12.16
CA PRO A 78 9.06 -12.91 10.98
C PRO A 78 9.12 -12.15 9.64
N PHE A 79 9.26 -10.83 9.69
CA PHE A 79 9.39 -9.94 8.53
C PHE A 79 10.45 -8.86 8.72
N GLY A 80 11.43 -9.12 9.59
CA GLY A 80 12.44 -8.12 9.94
C GLY A 80 11.95 -7.05 10.91
N VAL A 81 10.65 -6.92 11.14
CA VAL A 81 10.09 -5.91 12.03
C VAL A 81 8.89 -6.47 12.79
N ARG A 82 8.65 -5.90 13.98
CA ARG A 82 7.46 -6.20 14.76
C ARG A 82 6.28 -5.40 14.20
N GLU A 83 5.46 -6.06 13.39
CA GLU A 83 4.27 -5.42 12.81
C GLU A 83 3.13 -5.34 13.84
N THR A 84 2.47 -4.19 13.84
CA THR A 84 1.36 -3.87 14.75
C THR A 84 0.04 -3.58 14.01
N ALA A 85 0.07 -3.49 12.68
CA ALA A 85 -1.10 -3.35 11.82
C ALA A 85 -1.29 -4.58 10.93
N SER A 86 -2.55 -4.81 10.56
CA SER A 86 -2.92 -5.90 9.65
C SER A 86 -2.58 -5.54 8.20
N TYR A 87 -2.78 -4.28 7.82
CA TYR A 87 -2.45 -3.75 6.49
C TYR A 87 -1.17 -2.93 6.53
N VAL A 88 -0.30 -3.16 5.54
CA VAL A 88 1.00 -2.51 5.48
C VAL A 88 1.30 -1.97 4.08
N SER A 89 2.25 -1.03 4.01
CA SER A 89 2.70 -0.43 2.75
C SER A 89 3.62 -1.34 1.95
N TRP A 90 3.34 -1.48 0.67
CA TRP A 90 4.18 -2.13 -0.33
C TRP A 90 4.40 -1.18 -1.50
N THR A 91 5.32 -1.53 -2.39
CA THR A 91 5.53 -0.84 -3.67
C THR A 91 5.44 -1.82 -4.84
N LYS A 92 4.95 -1.32 -5.98
CA LYS A 92 5.02 -2.03 -7.27
C LYS A 92 6.41 -1.99 -7.91
N GLN A 93 7.28 -1.06 -7.49
CA GLN A 93 8.53 -0.78 -8.20
C GLN A 93 9.80 -1.05 -7.36
N PRO A 94 10.78 -1.82 -7.87
CA PRO A 94 11.97 -2.17 -7.11
C PRO A 94 13.08 -1.10 -7.15
N ARG A 95 12.78 0.15 -7.56
CA ARG A 95 13.79 1.23 -7.69
C ARG A 95 13.86 2.06 -6.41
N PHE A 96 14.25 1.39 -5.32
CA PHE A 96 14.28 1.93 -3.96
C PHE A 96 15.21 3.15 -3.79
N HIS A 97 16.29 3.26 -4.58
CA HIS A 97 17.19 4.43 -4.59
C HIS A 97 16.50 5.77 -4.91
N ARG A 98 15.23 5.75 -5.34
CA ARG A 98 14.43 6.94 -5.62
C ARG A 98 13.53 7.34 -4.44
N PHE A 99 13.47 6.55 -3.38
CA PHE A 99 12.62 6.85 -2.22
C PHE A 99 13.34 7.84 -1.32
N SER A 100 12.68 8.97 -1.01
CA SER A 100 13.30 10.08 -0.28
C SER A 100 13.69 9.72 1.16
N TRP A 101 13.07 8.67 1.71
CA TRP A 101 13.28 8.20 3.07
C TRP A 101 14.31 7.06 3.17
N LEU A 102 14.73 6.48 2.05
CA LEU A 102 15.76 5.44 2.05
C LEU A 102 17.14 6.07 1.91
N GLU A 103 17.92 6.01 3.00
CA GLU A 103 19.35 6.33 2.95
C GLU A 103 20.12 5.36 2.04
N ASN A 104 20.90 5.92 1.10
CA ASN A 104 21.84 5.16 0.28
C ASN A 104 22.97 4.58 1.14
N GLN A 105 23.57 3.47 0.71
CA GLN A 105 24.71 2.78 1.35
C GLN A 105 24.38 2.10 2.69
N LYS A 106 23.10 1.89 2.99
CA LYS A 106 22.65 1.04 4.10
C LYS A 106 22.23 -0.34 3.61
N GLN A 107 22.45 -1.34 4.46
CA GLN A 107 21.80 -2.63 4.30
C GLN A 107 20.32 -2.48 4.55
N VAL A 108 19.52 -3.14 3.71
CA VAL A 108 18.07 -3.20 3.89
C VAL A 108 17.58 -4.63 3.76
N LEU A 109 16.54 -4.95 4.51
CA LEU A 109 15.75 -6.15 4.28
C LEU A 109 14.76 -5.87 3.16
N LEU A 110 14.90 -6.61 2.06
CA LEU A 110 13.94 -6.65 0.97
C LEU A 110 13.04 -7.87 1.13
N ILE A 111 11.73 -7.63 1.14
CA ILE A 111 10.69 -8.65 1.09
C ILE A 111 9.99 -8.52 -0.25
N LYS A 112 9.89 -9.63 -0.98
CA LYS A 112 9.19 -9.73 -2.25
C LYS A 112 8.00 -10.66 -2.11
N ALA A 113 6.83 -10.18 -2.48
CA ALA A 113 5.58 -10.92 -2.50
C ALA A 113 4.98 -10.96 -3.91
N HIS A 114 4.02 -11.86 -4.13
CA HIS A 114 3.20 -11.87 -5.33
C HIS A 114 1.75 -12.15 -4.98
N VAL A 115 0.90 -11.20 -5.32
CA VAL A 115 -0.53 -11.25 -5.09
C VAL A 115 -1.21 -11.76 -6.34
N THR A 116 -2.06 -12.78 -6.21
CA THR A 116 -2.78 -13.38 -7.34
C THR A 116 -4.28 -13.22 -7.16
N PHE A 117 -4.98 -12.91 -8.25
CA PHE A 117 -6.44 -12.84 -8.26
C PHE A 117 -7.03 -14.17 -7.75
N PRO A 118 -8.08 -14.17 -6.91
CA PRO A 118 -8.96 -13.04 -6.56
C PRO A 118 -8.45 -12.11 -5.45
N GLU A 119 -7.24 -12.32 -4.94
CA GLU A 119 -6.63 -11.40 -3.99
C GLU A 119 -5.99 -10.19 -4.71
N PHE A 120 -6.01 -9.04 -4.04
CA PHE A 120 -5.48 -7.79 -4.55
C PHE A 120 -5.01 -6.87 -3.41
N GLY A 121 -4.04 -6.01 -3.71
CA GLY A 121 -3.71 -4.85 -2.91
C GLY A 121 -4.43 -3.59 -3.40
N ILE A 122 -4.53 -2.60 -2.51
CA ILE A 122 -5.13 -1.30 -2.81
C ILE A 122 -4.06 -0.39 -3.44
N ASP A 123 -4.20 -0.11 -4.73
CA ASP A 123 -3.27 0.71 -5.52
C ASP A 123 -3.58 2.21 -5.35
N LEU A 124 -2.72 2.93 -4.63
CA LEU A 124 -2.94 4.35 -4.33
C LEU A 124 -2.79 5.23 -5.58
N ILE A 125 -1.92 4.85 -6.52
CA ILE A 125 -1.80 5.54 -7.81
C ILE A 125 -3.05 5.31 -8.64
N GLY A 126 -3.57 4.08 -8.62
CA GLY A 126 -4.83 3.71 -9.25
C GLY A 126 -6.01 4.53 -8.74
N ILE A 127 -6.15 4.68 -7.42
CA ILE A 127 -7.19 5.54 -6.82
C ILE A 127 -7.00 7.00 -7.26
N LYS A 128 -5.76 7.50 -7.29
CA LYS A 128 -5.46 8.86 -7.77
C LYS A 128 -5.85 9.05 -9.23
N ASP A 129 -5.51 8.11 -10.11
CA ASP A 129 -5.85 8.16 -11.53
C ASP A 129 -7.36 8.12 -11.74
N TRP A 130 -8.08 7.29 -10.98
CA TRP A 130 -9.54 7.28 -10.95
C TRP A 130 -10.10 8.64 -10.52
N ALA A 131 -9.64 9.18 -9.39
CA ALA A 131 -10.15 10.45 -8.86
C ALA A 131 -9.97 11.59 -9.88
N ASN A 132 -8.78 11.67 -10.49
CA ASN A 132 -8.47 12.67 -11.51
C ASN A 132 -9.29 12.49 -12.80
N LYS A 133 -9.62 11.24 -13.19
CA LYS A 133 -10.47 10.97 -14.35
C LYS A 133 -11.88 11.53 -14.19
N TYR A 134 -12.39 11.61 -12.96
CA TYR A 134 -13.75 12.05 -12.63
C TYR A 134 -13.79 13.43 -11.95
N ASP A 135 -12.82 14.29 -12.25
CA ASP A 135 -12.75 15.68 -11.77
C ASP A 135 -12.68 15.85 -10.24
N TYR A 136 -12.15 14.84 -9.53
CA TYR A 136 -11.78 14.90 -8.11
C TYR A 136 -10.25 14.97 -7.99
N PRO A 137 -9.64 16.16 -8.13
CA PRO A 137 -8.18 16.28 -8.20
C PRO A 137 -7.50 15.77 -6.92
N LEU A 138 -6.67 14.75 -7.07
CA LEU A 138 -5.83 14.16 -6.04
C LEU A 138 -4.37 14.16 -6.51
N SER A 139 -3.47 14.64 -5.65
CA SER A 139 -2.03 14.60 -5.84
C SER A 139 -1.39 13.93 -4.64
N LEU A 140 -0.54 12.93 -4.88
CA LEU A 140 0.22 12.29 -3.80
C LEU A 140 1.64 12.89 -3.69
N GLY A 141 1.92 13.95 -4.44
CA GLY A 141 3.19 14.68 -4.39
C GLY A 141 4.40 13.81 -4.71
N SER A 142 5.48 13.96 -3.93
CA SER A 142 6.72 13.18 -4.11
C SER A 142 6.53 11.68 -3.92
N HIS A 143 5.47 11.25 -3.22
CA HIS A 143 5.20 9.84 -2.92
C HIS A 143 4.67 9.06 -4.13
N GLU A 144 4.30 9.75 -5.22
CA GLU A 144 3.85 9.07 -6.44
C GLU A 144 4.92 8.14 -7.02
N ILE A 145 6.20 8.49 -6.81
CA ILE A 145 7.33 7.67 -7.25
C ILE A 145 7.36 6.33 -6.52
N GLU A 146 6.83 6.25 -5.30
CA GLU A 146 6.82 5.04 -4.48
C GLU A 146 5.84 4.01 -5.02
N GLN A 147 4.86 4.40 -5.85
CA GLN A 147 3.86 3.51 -6.42
C GLN A 147 3.25 2.58 -5.36
N GLU A 148 2.82 3.20 -4.26
CA GLU A 148 2.41 2.50 -3.06
C GLU A 148 1.15 1.64 -3.28
N VAL A 149 1.20 0.44 -2.72
CA VAL A 149 0.08 -0.50 -2.65
C VAL A 149 -0.11 -0.91 -1.19
N VAL A 150 -1.32 -0.81 -0.68
CA VAL A 150 -1.65 -1.27 0.67
C VAL A 150 -2.17 -2.70 0.61
N TYR A 151 -1.50 -3.61 1.32
CA TYR A 151 -1.82 -5.03 1.30
C TYR A 151 -1.45 -5.68 2.64
N PRO A 152 -2.25 -6.62 3.18
CA PRO A 152 -1.90 -7.30 4.40
C PRO A 152 -0.64 -8.14 4.24
N LEU A 153 0.08 -8.32 5.35
CA LEU A 153 1.28 -9.12 5.37
C LEU A 153 0.91 -10.60 5.54
N LEU A 154 0.84 -11.33 4.42
CA LEU A 154 0.44 -12.74 4.39
C LEU A 154 1.63 -13.62 4.00
N PHE A 155 2.05 -14.52 4.88
CA PHE A 155 3.20 -15.41 4.65
C PHE A 155 3.12 -16.18 3.32
N ASP A 156 1.94 -16.66 2.97
CA ASP A 156 1.72 -17.47 1.75
C ASP A 156 1.93 -16.68 0.44
N THR A 157 1.97 -15.35 0.52
CA THR A 157 2.25 -14.48 -0.65
C THR A 157 3.73 -14.15 -0.80
N ILE A 158 4.57 -14.41 0.20
CA ILE A 158 5.99 -14.09 0.20
C ILE A 158 6.75 -15.10 -0.67
N ILE A 159 7.54 -14.59 -1.62
CA ILE A 159 8.39 -15.42 -2.49
C ILE A 159 9.84 -15.38 -2.06
N GLU A 160 10.33 -14.22 -1.61
CA GLU A 160 11.74 -14.02 -1.30
C GLU A 160 11.91 -12.98 -0.19
N THR A 161 12.79 -13.27 0.74
CA THR A 161 13.29 -12.32 1.74
C THR A 161 14.81 -12.33 1.70
N LYS A 162 15.46 -11.17 1.53
CA LYS A 162 16.92 -11.07 1.48
C LYS A 162 17.42 -9.71 1.96
N VAL A 163 18.64 -9.71 2.47
CA VAL A 163 19.37 -8.46 2.79
C VAL A 163 20.14 -8.02 1.54
N ILE A 164 20.02 -6.74 1.19
CA ILE A 164 20.76 -6.12 0.07
C ILE A 164 21.41 -4.81 0.52
N ASP A 165 22.49 -4.43 -0.14
CA ASP A 165 23.06 -3.09 -0.03
C ASP A 165 22.38 -2.16 -1.05
N LEU A 166 21.88 -1.01 -0.60
CA LEU A 166 21.23 0.00 -1.46
C LEU A 166 22.19 1.07 -1.98
#